data_AF-A0A2P2IFA5-F1
#
_entry.id   AF-A0A2P2IFA5-F1
#
_cell.length_a   1.000
_cell.length_b   1.000
_cell.length_c   1.000
_cell.angle_alpha   90.00
_cell.angle_beta   90.00
_cell.angle_gamma   90.00
#
_symmetry.space_group_name_H-M   'P 1'
#
loop_
_entity.id
_entity.type
_entity.pdbx_description
1 polymer ?
#
loop_
_entity_poly.entity_id
_entity_poly.type
_entity_poly.pdbx_seq_one_letter_code
_entity_poly.pdbx_strand_id
1 'polypeptide(L)'
;EQKTDQDKLDNVHRRANEMDNRLRIKIQELAEAQKRMDRLQELITDTEAILDEKKLYIQNIQDEVAKSRELTIKLNERLDSIEDQLGNASDDKHEQSRRTKKQEVMQVLKLQYFGAGVYDRMVDMCQPIHQKFNIAVTKVFGKYIDAIVVDTEKTAILCIGYLRERMLEPETFLPLNYIEYNQIKERLREIREPSNVKLLYDVIKYAPPEIKRAVLFVTKNALVCDTAEDADFVAYEMDDNQNYDAIALDGTFYRKSGIMSGGTFDLARKARRWDEKHLTDLKQEKDKLTLDLRETIKILRKESDLNTVSSQIAGLETKLKYCRVDIEKGEKSFLALQGEVNQFKGELEAFKPQLNEIEKTMAKREKTIKNIKGKANSVEDVVFADFCKIIGVEHIRQYEDQELSVHSQHVNKRLEFEKQRNRVLNQLEFERTHDTQSNVARWEKAMKE
;
A
#
# COMPACT_ATOMS: atom_id res chain seq x y z
N GLU A 1 -73.87 -20.01 -42.18
CA GLU A 1 -73.92 -19.62 -40.76
C GLU A 1 -73.04 -20.49 -39.84
N GLN A 2 -73.16 -21.82 -39.82
CA GLN A 2 -72.26 -22.64 -38.98
C GLN A 2 -70.80 -22.59 -39.46
N LYS A 3 -70.57 -22.64 -40.79
CA LYS A 3 -69.24 -22.47 -41.39
C LYS A 3 -68.60 -21.13 -41.04
N THR A 4 -69.39 -20.05 -41.03
CA THR A 4 -68.90 -18.71 -40.66
C THR A 4 -68.55 -18.57 -39.18
N ASP A 5 -69.15 -19.36 -38.29
CA ASP A 5 -68.74 -19.40 -36.88
C ASP A 5 -67.50 -20.26 -36.67
N GLN A 6 -67.36 -21.36 -37.41
CA GLN A 6 -66.13 -22.16 -37.47
C GLN A 6 -64.95 -21.30 -37.92
N ASP A 7 -65.10 -20.55 -39.01
CA ASP A 7 -64.06 -19.64 -39.51
C ASP A 7 -63.70 -18.55 -38.47
N LYS A 8 -64.67 -18.08 -37.68
CA LYS A 8 -64.42 -17.14 -36.58
C LYS A 8 -63.66 -17.78 -35.43
N LEU A 9 -64.02 -18.99 -35.03
CA LEU A 9 -63.35 -19.75 -33.98
C LEU A 9 -61.89 -20.04 -34.36
N ASP A 10 -61.66 -20.50 -35.58
CA ASP A 10 -60.32 -20.77 -36.11
C ASP A 10 -59.45 -19.50 -36.18
N ASN A 11 -60.05 -18.35 -36.54
CA ASN A 11 -59.35 -17.07 -36.56
C ASN A 11 -58.99 -16.59 -35.13
N VAL A 12 -59.89 -16.72 -34.16
CA VAL A 12 -59.60 -16.39 -32.76
C VAL A 12 -58.54 -17.32 -32.18
N HIS A 13 -58.61 -18.62 -32.46
CA HIS A 13 -57.56 -19.58 -32.07
C HIS A 13 -56.22 -19.25 -32.68
N ARG A 14 -56.18 -18.91 -33.97
CA ARG A 14 -54.95 -18.49 -34.64
C ARG A 14 -54.36 -17.26 -33.97
N ARG A 15 -55.17 -16.23 -33.70
CA ARG A 15 -54.72 -15.01 -33.01
C ARG A 15 -54.25 -15.30 -31.58
N ALA A 16 -54.95 -16.14 -30.84
CA ALA A 16 -54.56 -16.55 -29.49
C ALA A 16 -53.22 -17.31 -29.49
N ASN A 17 -53.01 -18.22 -30.45
CA ASN A 17 -51.74 -18.94 -30.60
C ASN A 17 -50.59 -18.02 -31.03
N GLU A 18 -50.85 -17.08 -31.94
CA GLU A 18 -49.87 -16.06 -32.34
C GLU A 18 -49.47 -15.19 -31.13
N MET A 19 -50.41 -14.85 -30.25
CA MET A 19 -50.13 -14.10 -29.02
C MET A 19 -49.43 -14.93 -27.95
N ASP A 20 -49.78 -16.22 -27.77
CA ASP A 20 -49.07 -17.12 -26.85
C ASP A 20 -47.60 -17.28 -27.26
N ASN A 21 -47.35 -17.43 -28.56
CA ASN A 21 -45.97 -17.51 -29.08
C ASN A 21 -45.19 -16.22 -28.81
N ARG A 22 -45.78 -15.05 -29.03
CA ARG A 22 -45.15 -13.76 -28.70
C ARG A 22 -44.89 -13.62 -27.20
N LEU A 23 -45.85 -14.03 -26.37
CA LEU A 23 -45.72 -14.01 -24.92
C LEU A 23 -44.56 -14.90 -24.46
N ARG A 24 -44.42 -16.11 -25.01
CA ARG A 24 -43.29 -17.02 -24.70
C ARG A 24 -41.94 -16.40 -25.03
N ILE A 25 -41.82 -15.77 -26.20
CA ILE A 25 -40.59 -15.06 -26.62
C ILE A 25 -40.28 -13.94 -25.61
N LYS A 26 -41.27 -13.12 -25.26
CA LYS A 26 -41.09 -12.01 -24.31
C LYS A 26 -40.74 -12.47 -22.90
N ILE A 27 -41.31 -13.58 -22.43
CA ILE A 27 -40.94 -14.19 -21.15
C ILE A 27 -39.48 -14.65 -21.17
N GLN A 28 -39.02 -15.21 -22.29
CA GLN A 28 -37.62 -15.62 -22.42
C GLN A 28 -36.67 -14.41 -22.45
N GLU A 29 -36.99 -13.35 -23.21
CA GLU A 29 -36.24 -12.09 -23.22
C GLU A 29 -36.13 -11.49 -21.80
N LEU A 30 -37.22 -11.53 -21.04
CA LEU A 30 -37.27 -11.04 -19.66
C LEU A 30 -36.38 -11.86 -18.72
N ALA A 31 -36.41 -13.20 -18.84
CA ALA A 31 -35.56 -14.07 -18.04
C ALA A 31 -34.07 -13.91 -18.37
N GLU A 32 -33.72 -13.66 -19.63
CA GLU A 32 -32.35 -13.37 -20.07
C GLU A 32 -31.88 -11.99 -19.56
N ALA A 33 -32.74 -10.98 -19.61
CA ALA A 33 -32.47 -9.66 -19.05
C ALA A 33 -32.22 -9.73 -17.53
N GLN A 34 -33.06 -10.47 -16.78
CA GLN A 34 -32.87 -10.67 -15.34
C GLN A 34 -31.52 -11.32 -15.03
N LYS A 35 -31.18 -12.44 -15.71
CA LYS A 35 -29.89 -13.12 -15.51
C LYS A 35 -28.69 -12.20 -15.79
N ARG A 36 -28.80 -11.32 -16.80
CA ARG A 36 -27.75 -10.35 -17.11
C ARG A 36 -27.61 -9.32 -15.99
N MET A 37 -28.73 -8.84 -15.45
CA MET A 37 -28.73 -7.90 -14.33
C MET A 37 -28.13 -8.53 -13.07
N ASP A 38 -28.53 -9.75 -12.72
CA ASP A 38 -27.99 -10.47 -11.55
C ASP A 38 -26.46 -10.59 -11.62
N ARG A 39 -25.92 -10.96 -12.80
CA ARG A 39 -24.45 -11.03 -13.03
C ARG A 39 -23.76 -9.68 -12.91
N LEU A 40 -24.39 -8.61 -13.38
CA LEU A 40 -23.84 -7.26 -13.24
C LEU A 40 -23.87 -6.84 -11.77
N GLN A 41 -24.91 -7.20 -11.02
CA GLN A 41 -25.04 -6.93 -9.59
C GLN A 41 -23.92 -7.61 -8.80
N GLU A 42 -23.66 -8.89 -9.07
CA GLU A 42 -22.53 -9.64 -8.48
C GLU A 42 -21.18 -8.98 -8.78
N LEU A 43 -20.96 -8.57 -10.03
CA LEU A 43 -19.75 -7.85 -10.41
C LEU A 43 -19.59 -6.52 -9.65
N ILE A 44 -20.68 -5.79 -9.44
CA ILE A 44 -20.66 -4.55 -8.64
C ILE A 44 -20.28 -4.85 -7.19
N THR A 45 -20.90 -5.85 -6.56
CA THR A 45 -20.58 -6.19 -5.17
C THR A 45 -19.13 -6.62 -5.00
N ASP A 46 -18.60 -7.42 -5.93
CA ASP A 46 -17.20 -7.86 -5.90
C ASP A 46 -16.23 -6.68 -6.10
N THR A 47 -16.54 -5.79 -7.04
CA THR A 47 -15.70 -4.61 -7.31
C THR A 47 -15.76 -3.57 -6.18
N GLU A 48 -16.90 -3.43 -5.51
CA GLU A 48 -17.04 -2.61 -4.30
C GLU A 48 -16.21 -3.15 -3.13
N ALA A 49 -16.25 -4.47 -2.88
CA ALA A 49 -15.44 -5.08 -1.84
C ALA A 49 -13.92 -4.86 -2.08
N ILE A 50 -13.46 -5.07 -3.33
CA ILE A 50 -12.06 -4.81 -3.70
C ILE A 50 -11.71 -3.33 -3.55
N LEU A 51 -12.63 -2.43 -3.92
CA LEU A 51 -12.43 -0.99 -3.79
C LEU A 51 -12.22 -0.59 -2.33
N ASP A 52 -13.07 -1.09 -1.43
CA ASP A 52 -13.02 -0.77 0.00
C ASP A 52 -11.74 -1.31 0.66
N GLU A 53 -11.33 -2.54 0.32
CA GLU A 53 -10.04 -3.08 0.77
C GLU A 53 -8.86 -2.19 0.33
N LYS A 54 -8.86 -1.74 -0.93
CA LYS A 54 -7.80 -0.87 -1.48
C LYS A 54 -7.83 0.52 -0.85
N LYS A 55 -9.02 1.08 -0.56
CA LYS A 55 -9.17 2.36 0.14
C LYS A 55 -8.61 2.30 1.55
N LEU A 56 -8.95 1.25 2.31
CA LEU A 56 -8.41 1.03 3.65
C LEU A 56 -6.88 0.88 3.62
N TYR A 57 -6.36 0.15 2.64
CA TYR A 57 -4.92 -0.02 2.45
C TYR A 57 -4.19 1.31 2.18
N ILE A 58 -4.73 2.18 1.32
CA ILE A 58 -4.17 3.51 1.08
C ILE A 58 -4.17 4.34 2.35
N GLN A 59 -5.28 4.36 3.10
CA GLN A 59 -5.39 5.16 4.31
C GLN A 59 -4.34 4.75 5.35
N ASN A 60 -4.14 3.45 5.56
CA ASN A 60 -3.13 2.93 6.48
C ASN A 60 -1.71 3.34 6.05
N ILE A 61 -1.38 3.23 4.75
CA ILE A 61 -0.05 3.63 4.27
C ILE A 61 0.13 5.14 4.33
N GLN A 62 -0.90 5.94 4.02
CA GLN A 62 -0.85 7.39 4.16
C GLN A 62 -0.56 7.81 5.60
N ASP A 63 -1.21 7.17 6.57
CA ASP A 63 -0.96 7.42 8.00
C ASP A 63 0.46 7.00 8.42
N GLU A 64 0.96 5.85 7.94
CA GLU A 64 2.35 5.42 8.17
C GLU A 64 3.36 6.41 7.57
N VAL A 65 3.15 6.84 6.33
CA VAL A 65 4.02 7.77 5.62
C VAL A 65 4.00 9.16 6.28
N ALA A 66 2.83 9.64 6.71
CA ALA A 66 2.70 10.92 7.41
C ALA A 66 3.48 10.93 8.74
N LYS A 67 3.31 9.88 9.56
CA LYS A 67 4.08 9.71 10.80
C LYS A 67 5.58 9.61 10.52
N SER A 68 5.96 8.83 9.49
CA SER A 68 7.36 8.69 9.11
C SER A 68 7.97 9.99 8.59
N ARG A 69 7.22 10.85 7.89
CA ARG A 69 7.69 12.18 7.46
C ARG A 69 7.99 13.08 8.65
N GLU A 70 7.09 13.14 9.61
CA GLU A 70 7.29 13.95 10.82
C GLU A 70 8.51 13.48 11.62
N LEU A 71 8.68 12.16 11.76
CA LEU A 71 9.86 11.57 12.39
C LEU A 71 11.15 11.90 11.62
N THR A 72 11.14 11.83 10.29
CA THR A 72 12.31 12.20 9.47
C THR A 72 12.73 13.66 9.67
N ILE A 73 11.77 14.59 9.79
CA ILE A 73 12.08 16.00 10.08
C ILE A 73 12.76 16.12 11.45
N LYS A 74 12.16 15.53 12.50
CA LYS A 74 12.72 15.54 13.87
C LYS A 74 14.10 14.89 13.95
N LEU A 75 14.31 13.78 13.24
CA LEU A 75 15.60 13.10 13.18
C LEU A 75 16.65 13.96 12.48
N ASN A 76 16.31 14.60 11.36
CA ASN A 76 17.22 15.52 10.67
C ASN A 76 17.58 16.74 11.52
N GLU A 77 16.61 17.39 12.18
CA GLU A 77 16.88 18.51 13.09
C GLU A 77 17.83 18.11 14.22
N ARG A 78 17.64 16.91 14.79
CA ARG A 78 18.54 16.40 15.83
C ARG A 78 19.92 16.09 15.27
N LEU A 79 19.99 15.48 14.08
CA LEU A 79 21.24 15.13 13.41
C LEU A 79 22.04 16.39 13.07
N ASP A 80 21.41 17.42 12.51
CA ASP A 80 22.02 18.73 12.23
C ASP A 80 22.60 19.34 13.52
N SER A 81 21.84 19.31 14.62
CA SER A 81 22.32 19.83 15.91
C SER A 81 23.58 19.09 16.44
N ILE A 82 23.67 17.78 16.20
CA ILE A 82 24.82 16.97 16.59
C ILE A 82 25.99 17.19 15.61
N GLU A 83 25.70 17.38 14.32
CA GLU A 83 26.71 17.70 13.32
C GLU A 83 27.35 19.07 13.57
N ASP A 84 26.58 20.07 14.00
CA ASP A 84 27.11 21.37 14.42
C ASP A 84 28.01 21.22 15.67
N GLN A 85 27.59 20.41 16.64
CA GLN A 85 28.40 20.14 17.84
C GLN A 85 29.70 19.39 17.51
N LEU A 86 29.66 18.44 16.57
CA LEU A 86 30.83 17.69 16.11
C LEU A 86 31.74 18.50 15.16
N GLY A 87 31.16 19.34 14.30
CA GLY A 87 31.87 20.20 13.37
C GLY A 87 32.77 21.20 14.10
N ASN A 88 32.23 21.82 15.16
CA ASN A 88 33.00 22.68 16.06
C ASN A 88 34.12 21.94 16.82
N ALA A 89 34.04 20.61 16.93
CA ALA A 89 35.02 19.77 17.63
C ALA A 89 36.08 19.14 16.70
N SER A 90 35.90 19.16 15.38
CA SER A 90 36.69 18.39 14.41
C SER A 90 37.96 19.08 13.89
N ASP A 91 38.41 20.17 14.51
CA ASP A 91 39.59 20.95 14.08
C ASP A 91 40.91 20.50 14.73
N ASP A 92 41.27 19.20 14.63
CA ASP A 92 42.69 18.78 14.58
C ASP A 92 42.96 17.29 14.24
N LYS A 93 43.05 16.94 12.95
CA LYS A 93 43.37 15.56 12.54
C LYS A 93 44.78 15.10 12.94
N HIS A 94 45.75 16.02 12.99
CA HIS A 94 47.14 15.69 13.30
C HIS A 94 47.39 15.42 14.79
N GLU A 95 46.78 16.20 15.69
CA GLU A 95 46.83 15.89 17.12
C GLU A 95 46.09 14.58 17.43
N GLN A 96 44.97 14.29 16.78
CA GLN A 96 44.21 13.07 17.02
C GLN A 96 45.04 11.82 16.70
N SER A 97 45.76 11.78 15.57
CA SER A 97 46.59 10.62 15.20
C SER A 97 47.74 10.38 16.20
N ARG A 98 48.38 11.45 16.70
CA ARG A 98 49.40 11.32 17.76
C ARG A 98 48.81 10.79 19.06
N ARG A 99 47.60 11.22 19.42
CA ARG A 99 46.88 10.77 20.62
C ARG A 99 46.50 9.30 20.53
N THR A 100 45.97 8.83 19.39
CA THR A 100 45.62 7.42 19.19
C THR A 100 46.84 6.51 19.41
N LYS A 101 47.99 6.87 18.83
CA LYS A 101 49.25 6.14 19.08
C LYS A 101 49.65 6.13 20.56
N LYS A 102 49.48 7.25 21.27
CA LYS A 102 49.73 7.37 22.71
C LYS A 102 48.78 6.53 23.56
N GLN A 103 47.53 6.36 23.14
CA GLN A 103 46.56 5.49 23.79
C GLN A 103 46.85 4.00 23.53
N GLU A 104 47.27 3.63 22.31
CA GLU A 104 47.74 2.27 21.99
C GLU A 104 48.92 1.87 22.87
N VAL A 105 49.91 2.76 23.00
CA VAL A 105 51.06 2.54 23.90
C VAL A 105 50.61 2.38 25.35
N MET A 106 49.65 3.21 25.81
CA MET A 106 49.08 3.08 27.16
C MET A 106 48.41 1.73 27.39
N GLN A 107 47.61 1.26 26.43
CA GLN A 107 46.96 -0.06 26.51
C GLN A 107 48.00 -1.19 26.60
N VAL A 108 49.08 -1.11 25.81
CA VAL A 108 50.17 -2.08 25.87
C VAL A 108 50.85 -2.07 27.25
N LEU A 109 51.16 -0.89 27.80
CA LEU A 109 51.76 -0.76 29.12
C LEU A 109 50.88 -1.35 30.24
N LYS A 110 49.57 -1.12 30.17
CA LYS A 110 48.58 -1.65 31.12
C LYS A 110 48.37 -3.17 31.00
N LEU A 111 48.23 -3.69 29.77
CA LEU A 111 47.78 -5.07 29.52
C LEU A 111 48.92 -6.09 29.45
N GLN A 112 50.07 -5.75 28.88
CA GLN A 112 51.10 -6.76 28.55
C GLN A 112 52.22 -6.89 29.58
N TYR A 113 52.60 -5.82 30.29
CA TYR A 113 53.86 -5.82 31.04
C TYR A 113 53.76 -5.48 32.53
N PHE A 114 52.85 -4.58 32.95
CA PHE A 114 52.90 -4.02 34.32
C PHE A 114 51.60 -4.14 35.13
N GLY A 115 50.51 -4.64 34.55
CA GLY A 115 49.25 -4.90 35.26
C GLY A 115 48.79 -3.73 36.14
N ALA A 116 48.29 -4.04 37.35
CA ALA A 116 47.73 -3.07 38.32
C ALA A 116 48.70 -1.98 38.82
N GLY A 117 49.97 -1.97 38.40
CA GLY A 117 50.95 -0.93 38.78
C GLY A 117 50.86 0.35 37.93
N VAL A 118 50.18 0.32 36.78
CA VAL A 118 49.98 1.50 35.90
C VAL A 118 48.50 1.88 35.91
N TYR A 119 48.19 3.09 36.39
CA TYR A 119 46.80 3.56 36.54
C TYR A 119 46.23 4.06 35.22
N ASP A 120 46.57 5.29 34.83
CA ASP A 120 46.28 5.88 33.51
C ASP A 120 46.96 7.26 33.40
N ARG A 121 46.66 8.00 32.32
CA ARG A 121 46.95 9.43 32.23
C ARG A 121 46.01 10.24 33.12
N MET A 122 46.51 11.39 33.59
CA MET A 122 45.72 12.32 34.40
C MET A 122 44.43 12.79 33.71
N VAL A 123 44.46 13.00 32.38
CA VAL A 123 43.28 13.42 31.59
C VAL A 123 42.16 12.38 31.58
N ASP A 124 42.49 11.08 31.68
CA ASP A 124 41.51 10.00 31.59
C ASP A 124 40.84 9.71 32.95
N MET A 125 41.54 10.05 34.04
CA MET A 125 41.13 9.79 35.43
C MET A 125 40.55 11.02 36.16
N CYS A 126 40.80 12.22 35.67
CA CYS A 126 40.30 13.47 36.25
C CYS A 126 39.21 14.07 35.36
N GLN A 127 38.28 14.82 35.94
CA GLN A 127 37.31 15.61 35.18
C GLN A 127 36.92 16.85 36.00
N PRO A 128 36.96 18.05 35.40
CA PRO A 128 36.39 19.25 36.02
C PRO A 128 34.90 19.04 36.31
N ILE A 129 34.40 19.52 37.46
CA ILE A 129 32.99 19.37 37.83
C ILE A 129 32.06 20.15 36.87
N HIS A 130 32.55 21.25 36.30
CA HIS A 130 31.80 22.10 35.38
C HIS A 130 32.69 22.58 34.24
N GLN A 131 32.13 22.67 33.02
CA GLN A 131 32.87 23.02 31.79
C GLN A 131 33.58 24.38 31.88
N LYS A 132 32.99 25.34 32.62
CA LYS A 132 33.58 26.65 32.91
C LYS A 132 35.00 26.58 33.48
N PHE A 133 35.34 25.51 34.19
CA PHE A 133 36.65 25.33 34.81
C PHE A 133 37.64 24.58 33.90
N ASN A 134 37.22 24.11 32.71
CA ASN A 134 38.09 23.33 31.82
C ASN A 134 39.38 24.09 31.46
N ILE A 135 39.27 25.39 31.20
CA ILE A 135 40.43 26.24 30.83
C ILE A 135 41.38 26.37 32.04
N ALA A 136 40.83 26.71 33.21
CA ALA A 136 41.61 26.84 34.44
C ALA A 136 42.33 25.53 34.81
N VAL A 137 41.61 24.41 34.80
CA VAL A 137 42.18 23.07 35.07
C VAL A 137 43.27 22.73 34.06
N THR A 138 43.03 22.96 32.76
CA THR A 138 44.02 22.70 31.69
C THR A 138 45.31 23.49 31.89
N LYS A 139 45.21 24.76 32.32
CA LYS A 139 46.39 25.60 32.57
C LYS A 139 47.24 25.08 33.72
N VAL A 140 46.61 24.71 34.83
CA VAL A 140 47.32 24.24 36.03
C VAL A 140 47.89 22.84 35.81
N PHE A 141 47.14 21.96 35.14
CA PHE A 141 47.64 20.64 34.76
C PHE A 141 48.82 20.77 33.80
N GLY A 142 48.76 21.68 32.83
CA GLY A 142 49.89 22.02 31.96
C GLY A 142 50.48 20.77 31.31
N LYS A 143 51.76 20.49 31.55
CA LYS A 143 52.45 19.28 31.04
C LYS A 143 51.98 17.97 31.70
N TYR A 144 51.38 18.05 32.87
CA TYR A 144 50.91 16.89 33.64
C TYR A 144 49.57 16.36 33.16
N ILE A 145 48.87 17.05 32.24
CA ILE A 145 47.63 16.55 31.64
C ILE A 145 47.83 15.18 30.97
N ASP A 146 48.99 14.98 30.33
CA ASP A 146 49.38 13.75 29.64
C ASP A 146 50.26 12.82 30.50
N ALA A 147 50.54 13.20 31.75
CA ALA A 147 51.41 12.41 32.61
C ALA A 147 50.74 11.12 33.07
N ILE A 148 51.50 10.03 33.05
CA ILE A 148 51.08 8.68 33.42
C ILE A 148 51.28 8.49 34.92
N VAL A 149 50.23 8.13 35.65
CA VAL A 149 50.31 7.82 37.08
C VAL A 149 50.64 6.33 37.26
N VAL A 150 51.65 6.05 38.08
CA VAL A 150 52.10 4.68 38.39
C VAL A 150 52.24 4.49 39.89
N ASP A 151 52.18 3.25 40.35
CA ASP A 151 52.25 2.89 41.76
C ASP A 151 53.60 3.23 42.41
N THR A 152 54.71 2.90 41.74
CA THR A 152 56.06 2.93 42.28
C THR A 152 57.09 3.52 41.32
N GLU A 153 58.19 4.04 41.86
CA GLU A 153 59.33 4.51 41.06
C GLU A 153 59.93 3.38 40.19
N LYS A 154 59.94 2.15 40.69
CA LYS A 154 60.47 0.99 39.95
C LYS A 154 59.66 0.73 38.68
N THR A 155 58.34 0.77 38.75
CA THR A 155 57.48 0.60 37.58
C THR A 155 57.66 1.76 36.60
N ALA A 156 57.83 3.00 37.08
CA ALA A 156 58.16 4.14 36.23
C ALA A 156 59.45 3.91 35.41
N ILE A 157 60.53 3.46 36.06
CA ILE A 157 61.83 3.21 35.40
C ILE A 157 61.69 2.12 34.33
N LEU A 158 60.95 1.04 34.62
CA LEU A 158 60.72 -0.04 33.68
C LEU A 158 59.89 0.42 32.46
N CYS A 159 58.83 1.22 32.68
CA CYS A 159 58.06 1.81 31.58
C CYS A 159 58.92 2.75 30.72
N ILE A 160 59.79 3.55 31.32
CA ILE A 160 60.73 4.42 30.59
C ILE A 160 61.73 3.58 29.76
N GLY A 161 62.24 2.49 30.32
CA GLY A 161 63.09 1.54 29.60
C GLY A 161 62.39 0.98 28.37
N TYR A 162 61.14 0.54 28.52
CA TYR A 162 60.32 0.04 27.42
C TYR A 162 60.10 1.08 26.32
N LEU A 163 59.75 2.32 26.67
CA LEU A 163 59.58 3.39 25.68
C LEU A 163 60.86 3.65 24.89
N ARG A 164 62.03 3.58 25.56
CA ARG A 164 63.34 3.74 24.93
C ARG A 164 63.68 2.60 23.98
N GLU A 165 63.47 1.35 24.39
CA GLU A 165 63.73 0.15 23.56
C GLU A 165 62.89 0.14 22.29
N ARG A 166 61.64 0.61 22.38
CA ARG A 166 60.71 0.70 21.25
C ARG A 166 60.81 1.99 20.45
N MET A 167 61.74 2.89 20.78
CA MET A 167 61.92 4.20 20.14
C MET A 167 60.62 5.03 20.10
N LEU A 168 59.84 4.95 21.18
CA LEU A 168 58.59 5.69 21.34
C LEU A 168 58.86 7.10 21.91
N GLU A 169 57.86 7.99 21.83
CA GLU A 169 57.97 9.34 22.37
C GLU A 169 58.21 9.32 23.90
N PRO A 170 59.11 10.17 24.44
CA PRO A 170 59.30 10.29 25.88
C PRO A 170 58.04 10.78 26.58
N GLU A 171 57.67 10.12 27.67
CA GLU A 171 56.50 10.46 28.49
C GLU A 171 56.87 10.79 29.93
N THR A 172 56.00 11.54 30.62
CA THR A 172 56.19 11.90 32.03
C THR A 172 55.46 10.90 32.92
N PHE A 173 56.15 10.31 33.89
CA PHE A 173 55.58 9.37 34.85
C PHE A 173 55.51 10.00 36.25
N LEU A 174 54.42 9.72 36.97
CA LEU A 174 54.16 10.19 38.33
C LEU A 174 54.04 9.00 39.30
N PRO A 175 55.14 8.61 39.97
CA PRO A 175 55.13 7.49 40.92
C PRO A 175 54.50 7.87 42.27
N LEU A 176 53.39 7.24 42.63
CA LEU A 176 52.61 7.57 43.85
C LEU A 176 53.36 7.31 45.16
N ASN A 177 54.35 6.41 45.16
CA ASN A 177 55.17 6.12 46.34
C ASN A 177 56.22 7.21 46.63
N TYR A 178 56.73 7.89 45.59
CA TYR A 178 57.86 8.83 45.68
C TYR A 178 57.44 10.30 45.50
N ILE A 179 56.24 10.55 44.99
CA ILE A 179 55.79 11.91 44.70
C ILE A 179 55.64 12.75 45.99
N GLU A 180 56.42 13.83 46.06
CA GLU A 180 56.28 14.84 47.12
C GLU A 180 55.10 15.75 46.79
N TYR A 181 54.10 15.78 47.64
CA TYR A 181 52.92 16.63 47.48
C TYR A 181 52.72 17.54 48.69
N ASN A 182 52.12 18.70 48.45
CA ASN A 182 51.76 19.62 49.52
C ASN A 182 50.40 19.23 50.09
N GLN A 183 50.27 19.21 51.42
CA GLN A 183 48.97 19.09 52.06
C GLN A 183 48.11 20.32 51.75
N ILE A 184 46.81 20.08 51.61
CA ILE A 184 45.83 21.15 51.40
C ILE A 184 45.80 22.03 52.63
N LYS A 185 45.95 23.34 52.43
CA LYS A 185 45.73 24.32 53.48
C LYS A 185 44.24 24.60 53.59
N GLU A 186 43.58 24.00 54.58
CA GLU A 186 42.11 24.10 54.76
C GLU A 186 41.63 25.56 54.89
N ARG A 187 42.45 26.45 55.46
CA ARG A 187 42.20 27.90 55.53
C ARG A 187 41.91 28.56 54.18
N LEU A 188 42.40 27.98 53.08
CA LEU A 188 42.17 28.50 51.73
C LEU A 188 40.75 28.23 51.22
N ARG A 189 39.97 27.37 51.88
CA ARG A 189 38.54 27.16 51.59
C ARG A 189 37.64 28.19 52.26
N GLU A 190 38.15 28.91 53.26
CA GLU A 190 37.40 29.89 54.05
C GLU A 190 37.51 31.32 53.50
N ILE A 191 38.21 31.52 52.38
CA ILE A 191 38.34 32.83 51.72
C ILE A 191 36.95 33.26 51.22
N ARG A 192 36.44 34.37 51.75
CA ARG A 192 35.13 34.93 51.40
C ARG A 192 35.22 36.17 50.51
N GLU A 193 36.35 36.88 50.54
CA GLU A 193 36.62 38.07 49.74
C GLU A 193 37.94 37.86 49.00
N PRO A 194 37.98 37.97 47.64
CA PRO A 194 36.89 38.22 46.71
C PRO A 194 35.89 37.05 46.60
N SER A 195 34.70 37.31 46.04
CA SER A 195 33.64 36.30 45.93
C SER A 195 34.02 35.16 44.98
N ASN A 196 33.55 33.94 45.26
CA ASN A 196 33.71 32.74 44.42
C ASN A 196 35.14 32.19 44.27
N VAL A 197 36.08 32.54 45.15
CA VAL A 197 37.39 31.88 45.20
C VAL A 197 37.23 30.44 45.69
N LYS A 198 37.77 29.47 44.92
CA LYS A 198 37.71 28.05 45.27
C LYS A 198 39.05 27.37 45.07
N LEU A 199 39.33 26.36 45.87
CA LEU A 199 40.51 25.52 45.66
C LEU A 199 40.31 24.69 44.39
N LEU A 200 41.30 24.69 43.48
CA LEU A 200 41.21 23.94 42.24
C LEU A 200 40.99 22.43 42.48
N TYR A 201 41.57 21.90 43.55
CA TYR A 201 41.39 20.51 43.97
C TYR A 201 39.90 20.14 44.18
N ASP A 202 39.11 21.04 44.75
CA ASP A 202 37.68 20.80 45.05
C ASP A 202 36.80 20.89 43.78
N VAL A 203 37.34 21.47 42.71
CA VAL A 203 36.68 21.66 41.42
C VAL A 203 36.93 20.47 40.48
N ILE A 204 37.76 19.50 40.88
CA ILE A 204 38.13 18.33 40.08
C ILE A 204 37.58 17.07 40.72
N LYS A 205 36.81 16.31 39.96
CA LYS A 205 36.43 14.94 40.27
C LYS A 205 37.50 13.99 39.74
N TYR A 206 37.93 13.01 40.53
CA TYR A 206 38.90 12.03 40.09
C TYR A 206 38.55 10.61 40.58
N ALA A 207 38.92 9.60 39.80
CA ALA A 207 38.78 8.19 40.15
C ALA A 207 39.93 7.40 39.50
N PRO A 208 40.57 6.43 40.18
CA PRO A 208 40.31 5.88 41.53
C PRO A 208 40.83 6.77 42.70
N PRO A 209 40.45 6.54 43.97
CA PRO A 209 40.89 7.39 45.09
C PRO A 209 42.40 7.34 45.37
N GLU A 210 43.11 6.30 44.91
CA GLU A 210 44.55 6.10 45.10
C GLU A 210 45.39 7.20 44.42
N ILE A 211 44.88 7.82 43.35
CA ILE A 211 45.59 8.90 42.64
C ILE A 211 45.55 10.25 43.36
N LYS A 212 44.93 10.32 44.56
CA LYS A 212 44.83 11.56 45.35
C LYS A 212 46.17 12.29 45.48
N ARG A 213 47.27 11.56 45.67
CA ARG A 213 48.63 12.14 45.78
C ARG A 213 49.08 12.82 44.47
N ALA A 214 48.80 12.19 43.33
CA ALA A 214 49.11 12.78 42.02
C ALA A 214 48.27 14.02 41.74
N VAL A 215 46.97 14.00 42.09
CA VAL A 215 46.11 15.18 41.94
C VAL A 215 46.62 16.33 42.82
N LEU A 216 46.94 16.07 44.09
CA LEU A 216 47.49 17.09 45.00
C LEU A 216 48.83 17.66 44.53
N PHE A 217 49.68 16.84 43.93
CA PHE A 217 50.95 17.31 43.36
C PHE A 217 50.74 18.28 42.19
N VAL A 218 49.77 17.99 41.32
CA VAL A 218 49.47 18.81 40.14
C VAL A 218 48.71 20.08 40.52
N THR A 219 47.65 19.96 41.32
CA THR A 219 46.80 21.10 41.72
C THR A 219 47.47 21.99 42.76
N LYS A 220 48.34 21.42 43.60
CA LYS A 220 48.94 22.09 44.76
C LYS A 220 47.86 22.79 45.58
N ASN A 221 48.15 23.99 46.08
CA ASN A 221 47.21 24.88 46.72
C ASN A 221 46.77 26.01 45.76
N ALA A 222 46.53 25.67 44.48
CA ALA A 222 46.09 26.65 43.49
C ALA A 222 44.62 27.04 43.69
N LEU A 223 44.33 28.34 43.57
CA LEU A 223 43.01 28.94 43.73
C LEU A 223 42.43 29.34 42.37
N VAL A 224 41.15 29.09 42.17
CA VAL A 224 40.39 29.49 40.99
C VAL A 224 39.50 30.67 41.34
N CYS A 225 39.56 31.72 40.53
CA CYS A 225 38.77 32.94 40.63
C CYS A 225 38.00 33.17 39.32
N ASP A 226 36.89 33.91 39.39
CA ASP A 226 36.05 34.18 38.23
C ASP A 226 36.75 35.16 37.25
N THR A 227 37.37 36.23 37.76
CA THR A 227 38.05 37.25 36.95
C THR A 227 39.58 37.24 37.12
N ALA A 228 40.28 37.88 36.19
CA ALA A 228 41.73 38.07 36.28
C ALA A 228 42.15 39.04 37.39
N GLU A 229 41.33 40.07 37.63
CA GLU A 229 41.55 41.05 38.70
C GLU A 229 41.43 40.38 40.08
N ASP A 230 40.40 39.55 40.27
CA ASP A 230 40.25 38.77 41.51
C ASP A 230 41.43 37.81 41.71
N ALA A 231 41.91 37.19 40.63
CA ALA A 231 43.05 36.26 40.70
C ALA A 231 44.36 36.99 41.06
N ASP A 232 44.57 38.20 40.57
CA ASP A 232 45.75 39.02 40.90
C ASP A 232 45.72 39.44 42.38
N PHE A 233 44.56 39.92 42.85
CA PHE A 233 44.34 40.28 44.24
C PHE A 233 44.60 39.09 45.19
N VAL A 234 44.05 37.92 44.87
CA VAL A 234 44.23 36.70 45.67
C VAL A 234 45.69 36.19 45.65
N ALA A 235 46.41 36.39 44.54
CA ALA A 235 47.78 35.92 44.41
C ALA A 235 48.78 36.74 45.25
N TYR A 236 48.60 38.06 45.33
CA TYR A 236 49.62 38.98 45.88
C TYR A 236 49.12 39.96 46.95
N GLU A 237 47.85 40.35 46.98
CA GLU A 237 47.35 41.42 47.86
C GLU A 237 46.56 40.90 49.07
N MET A 238 46.09 39.65 49.04
CA MET A 238 45.23 39.09 50.09
C MET A 238 45.95 38.82 51.43
N ASP A 239 47.24 38.50 51.41
CA ASP A 239 48.02 38.12 52.60
C ASP A 239 49.45 38.61 52.48
N ASP A 240 49.79 39.67 53.21
CA ASP A 240 51.11 40.35 53.18
C ASP A 240 52.29 39.39 53.44
N ASN A 241 52.05 38.25 54.08
CA ASN A 241 53.08 37.29 54.45
C ASN A 241 53.22 36.13 53.47
N GLN A 242 52.29 35.93 52.53
CA GLN A 242 52.31 34.75 51.68
C GLN A 242 51.57 34.91 50.35
N ASN A 243 52.31 34.73 49.26
CA ASN A 243 51.74 34.65 47.92
C ASN A 243 51.14 33.27 47.63
N TYR A 244 50.05 33.26 46.86
CA TYR A 244 49.35 32.05 46.41
C TYR A 244 49.44 31.88 44.89
N ASP A 245 49.24 30.65 44.42
CA ASP A 245 49.03 30.39 43.00
C ASP A 245 47.53 30.60 42.72
N ALA A 246 47.17 31.56 41.86
CA ALA A 246 45.79 31.89 41.54
C ALA A 246 45.55 31.91 40.02
N ILE A 247 44.40 31.39 39.59
CA ILE A 247 44.01 31.31 38.19
C ILE A 247 42.62 31.88 37.96
N ALA A 248 42.47 32.67 36.89
CA ALA A 248 41.19 33.13 36.40
C ALA A 248 40.53 32.09 35.49
N LEU A 249 39.20 32.15 35.33
CA LEU A 249 38.46 31.29 34.38
C LEU A 249 38.94 31.46 32.93
N ASP A 250 39.45 32.65 32.57
CA ASP A 250 40.03 32.94 31.25
C ASP A 250 41.38 32.23 31.01
N GLY A 251 41.99 31.63 32.05
CA GLY A 251 43.26 30.89 31.93
C GLY A 251 44.50 31.75 32.17
N THR A 252 44.34 33.00 32.61
CA THR A 252 45.40 33.85 33.15
C THR A 252 45.86 33.30 34.48
N PHE A 253 47.14 32.92 34.57
CA PHE A 253 47.70 32.27 35.75
C PHE A 253 48.74 33.15 36.43
N TYR A 254 48.48 33.47 37.70
CA TYR A 254 49.36 34.21 38.60
C TYR A 254 50.05 33.22 39.53
N ARG A 255 51.36 33.11 39.40
CA ARG A 255 52.16 32.22 40.25
C ARG A 255 52.64 32.96 41.48
N LYS A 256 52.79 32.26 42.59
CA LYS A 256 53.43 32.78 43.81
C LYS A 256 54.84 33.36 43.59
N SER A 257 55.50 32.99 42.49
CA SER A 257 56.81 33.49 42.08
C SER A 257 56.78 34.85 41.36
N GLY A 258 55.61 35.48 41.18
CA GLY A 258 55.47 36.75 40.45
C GLY A 258 55.36 36.61 38.94
N ILE A 259 55.36 35.38 38.40
CA ILE A 259 55.25 35.15 36.95
C ILE A 259 53.78 35.10 36.57
N MET A 260 53.36 36.02 35.71
CA MET A 260 52.06 36.00 35.05
C MET A 260 52.15 35.23 33.72
N SER A 261 51.21 34.32 33.46
CA SER A 261 51.16 33.52 32.24
C SER A 261 49.78 33.57 31.59
N GLY A 262 49.65 34.32 30.48
CA GLY A 262 48.45 34.36 29.62
C GLY A 262 48.50 33.36 28.45
N GLY A 263 47.41 33.23 27.69
CA GLY A 263 47.34 32.43 26.45
C GLY A 263 45.99 31.73 26.20
N THR A 264 44.91 32.48 26.05
CA THR A 264 43.53 31.96 26.06
C THR A 264 43.23 31.01 24.89
N PHE A 265 43.71 31.31 23.68
CA PHE A 265 43.38 30.56 22.45
C PHE A 265 43.90 29.11 22.44
N ASP A 266 45.20 28.91 22.65
CA ASP A 266 45.80 27.57 22.72
C ASP A 266 45.26 26.75 23.89
N LEU A 267 44.91 27.43 24.98
CA LEU A 267 44.32 26.80 26.15
C LEU A 267 42.87 26.38 25.93
N ALA A 268 42.06 27.20 25.26
CA ALA A 268 40.70 26.83 24.88
C ALA A 268 40.71 25.58 23.99
N ARG A 269 41.68 25.50 23.05
CA ARG A 269 41.87 24.31 22.22
C ARG A 269 42.22 23.06 23.04
N LYS A 270 43.15 23.19 23.99
CA LYS A 270 43.53 22.07 24.89
C LYS A 270 42.43 21.72 25.90
N ALA A 271 41.61 22.68 26.32
CA ALA A 271 40.50 22.47 27.25
C ALA A 271 39.36 21.64 26.65
N ARG A 272 39.20 21.65 25.32
CA ARG A 272 38.27 20.74 24.60
C ARG A 272 38.57 19.26 24.81
N ARG A 273 39.78 18.91 25.28
CA ARG A 273 40.15 17.52 25.61
C ARG A 273 39.29 16.94 26.73
N TRP A 274 38.80 17.76 27.65
CA TRP A 274 37.91 17.31 28.71
C TRP A 274 36.52 16.91 28.20
N ASP A 275 36.14 17.36 27.00
CA ASP A 275 34.84 17.10 26.38
C ASP A 275 34.86 15.83 25.48
N GLU A 276 35.98 15.08 25.43
CA GLU A 276 36.16 13.95 24.50
C GLU A 276 35.19 12.77 24.76
N LYS A 277 34.85 12.49 26.03
CA LYS A 277 33.80 11.50 26.36
C LYS A 277 32.44 11.93 25.82
N HIS A 278 32.13 13.23 25.92
CA HIS A 278 30.91 13.78 25.32
C HIS A 278 30.95 13.67 23.79
N LEU A 279 32.11 13.88 23.16
CA LEU A 279 32.25 13.70 21.70
C LEU A 279 32.09 12.24 21.26
N THR A 280 32.55 11.26 22.04
CA THR A 280 32.31 9.84 21.74
C THR A 280 30.84 9.48 21.86
N ASP A 281 30.14 10.02 22.86
CA ASP A 281 28.70 9.81 23.06
C ASP A 281 27.89 10.44 21.92
N LEU A 282 28.23 11.67 21.51
CA LEU A 282 27.63 12.36 20.36
C LEU A 282 27.84 11.59 19.04
N LYS A 283 29.02 10.99 18.83
CA LYS A 283 29.27 10.15 17.65
C LYS A 283 28.39 8.89 17.65
N GLN A 284 28.24 8.23 18.80
CA GLN A 284 27.34 7.08 18.91
C GLN A 284 25.87 7.48 18.72
N GLU A 285 25.46 8.65 19.24
CA GLU A 285 24.12 9.19 19.01
C GLU A 285 23.88 9.51 17.54
N LYS A 286 24.86 10.11 16.85
CA LYS A 286 24.83 10.33 15.40
C LYS A 286 24.65 9.02 14.64
N ASP A 287 25.45 8.01 14.95
CA ASP A 287 25.37 6.72 14.24
C ASP A 287 23.98 6.08 14.43
N LYS A 288 23.41 6.12 15.64
CA LYS A 288 22.03 5.65 15.89
C LYS A 288 21.00 6.42 15.08
N LEU A 289 21.04 7.75 15.13
CA LEU A 289 20.09 8.60 14.38
C LEU A 289 20.19 8.38 12.86
N THR A 290 21.40 8.15 12.34
CA THR A 290 21.58 7.84 10.90
C THR A 290 20.99 6.47 10.52
N LEU A 291 21.01 5.49 11.43
CA LEU A 291 20.36 4.20 11.22
C LEU A 291 18.84 4.35 11.24
N ASP A 292 18.30 5.05 12.23
CA ASP A 292 16.87 5.32 12.34
C ASP A 292 16.35 6.08 11.10
N LEU A 293 17.12 7.07 10.62
CA LEU A 293 16.80 7.82 9.40
C LEU A 293 16.76 6.91 8.16
N ARG A 294 17.65 5.91 8.07
CA ARG A 294 17.62 4.94 6.95
C ARG A 294 16.36 4.08 7.00
N GLU A 295 15.89 3.73 8.19
CA GLU A 295 14.66 2.95 8.37
C GLU A 295 13.42 3.76 7.99
N THR A 296 13.33 5.03 8.43
CA THR A 296 12.21 5.91 8.06
C THR A 296 12.19 6.17 6.55
N ILE A 297 13.35 6.35 5.91
CA ILE A 297 13.42 6.50 4.44
C ILE A 297 12.89 5.26 3.70
N LYS A 298 13.06 4.04 4.23
CA LYS A 298 12.47 2.84 3.61
C LYS A 298 10.94 2.88 3.65
N ILE A 299 10.36 3.39 4.73
CA ILE A 299 8.91 3.56 4.86
C ILE A 299 8.42 4.64 3.89
N LEU A 300 9.14 5.76 3.76
CA LEU A 300 8.82 6.82 2.79
C LEU A 300 8.80 6.32 1.34
N ARG A 301 9.60 5.32 0.98
CA ARG A 301 9.55 4.74 -0.38
C ARG A 301 8.21 4.07 -0.70
N LYS A 302 7.45 3.62 0.31
CA LYS A 302 6.08 3.11 0.09
C LYS A 302 5.14 4.20 -0.47
N GLU A 303 5.52 5.48 -0.43
CA GLU A 303 4.76 6.57 -1.04
C GLU A 303 4.65 6.41 -2.57
N SER A 304 5.64 5.84 -3.26
CA SER A 304 5.48 5.56 -4.71
C SER A 304 4.39 4.53 -4.97
N ASP A 305 4.18 3.60 -4.04
CA ASP A 305 3.13 2.59 -4.12
C ASP A 305 1.74 3.21 -3.88
N LEU A 306 1.64 4.31 -3.13
CA LEU A 306 0.38 5.04 -2.98
C LEU A 306 -0.13 5.57 -4.32
N ASN A 307 0.74 6.09 -5.17
CA ASN A 307 0.33 6.62 -6.49
C ASN A 307 -0.18 5.50 -7.41
N THR A 308 0.49 4.33 -7.40
CA THR A 308 0.05 3.20 -8.22
C THR A 308 -1.30 2.66 -7.73
N VAL A 309 -1.48 2.47 -6.43
CA VAL A 309 -2.75 2.00 -5.86
C VAL A 309 -3.86 3.04 -6.04
N SER A 310 -3.55 4.34 -5.91
CA SER A 310 -4.52 5.42 -6.15
C SER A 310 -5.04 5.40 -7.60
N SER A 311 -4.15 5.16 -8.58
CA SER A 311 -4.57 5.00 -9.97
C SER A 311 -5.47 3.77 -10.18
N GLN A 312 -5.22 2.68 -9.45
CA GLN A 312 -6.04 1.47 -9.50
C GLN A 312 -7.43 1.73 -8.91
N ILE A 313 -7.52 2.45 -7.79
CA ILE A 313 -8.79 2.85 -7.17
C ILE A 313 -9.58 3.71 -8.16
N ALA A 314 -8.99 4.75 -8.73
CA ALA A 314 -9.67 5.60 -9.72
C ALA A 314 -10.20 4.78 -10.93
N GLY A 315 -9.42 3.78 -11.37
CA GLY A 315 -9.84 2.84 -12.40
C GLY A 315 -11.03 1.97 -11.98
N LEU A 316 -11.03 1.44 -10.75
CA LEU A 316 -12.13 0.66 -10.19
C LEU A 316 -13.39 1.50 -9.98
N GLU A 317 -13.27 2.73 -9.47
CA GLU A 317 -14.41 3.66 -9.31
C GLU A 317 -15.05 3.99 -10.66
N THR A 318 -14.23 4.19 -11.68
CA THR A 318 -14.70 4.43 -13.04
C THR A 318 -15.45 3.21 -13.58
N LYS A 319 -14.92 2.00 -13.41
CA LYS A 319 -15.60 0.74 -13.78
C LYS A 319 -16.93 0.58 -13.05
N LEU A 320 -16.95 0.84 -11.74
CA LEU A 320 -18.16 0.78 -10.92
C LEU A 320 -19.22 1.75 -11.41
N LYS A 321 -18.82 2.99 -11.75
CA LYS A 321 -19.73 3.99 -12.31
C LYS A 321 -20.38 3.50 -13.60
N TYR A 322 -19.60 2.91 -14.51
CA TYR A 322 -20.15 2.36 -15.75
C TYR A 322 -21.09 1.18 -15.49
N CYS A 323 -20.72 0.24 -14.62
CA CYS A 323 -21.56 -0.91 -14.28
C CYS A 323 -22.90 -0.48 -13.65
N ARG A 324 -22.87 0.50 -12.74
CA ARG A 324 -24.09 1.06 -12.12
C ARG A 324 -25.02 1.70 -13.15
N VAL A 325 -24.47 2.47 -14.10
CA VAL A 325 -25.25 3.06 -15.21
C VAL A 325 -25.85 1.97 -16.10
N ASP A 326 -25.11 0.89 -16.35
CA ASP A 326 -25.60 -0.22 -17.17
C ASP A 326 -26.69 -1.04 -16.47
N ILE A 327 -26.60 -1.24 -15.15
CA ILE A 327 -27.69 -1.83 -14.36
C ILE A 327 -28.92 -0.93 -14.41
N GLU A 328 -28.79 0.38 -14.19
CA GLU A 328 -29.94 1.29 -14.20
C GLU A 328 -30.66 1.28 -15.56
N LYS A 329 -29.90 1.20 -16.66
CA LYS A 329 -30.46 1.01 -18.01
C LYS A 329 -31.12 -0.36 -18.17
N GLY A 330 -30.49 -1.41 -17.64
CA GLY A 330 -31.02 -2.77 -17.62
C GLY A 330 -32.36 -2.87 -16.88
N GLU A 331 -32.45 -2.27 -15.69
CA GLU A 331 -33.66 -2.20 -14.87
C GLU A 331 -34.81 -1.50 -15.60
N LYS A 332 -34.53 -0.38 -16.26
CA LYS A 332 -35.53 0.33 -17.08
C LYS A 332 -36.04 -0.54 -18.24
N SER A 333 -35.14 -1.23 -18.94
CA SER A 333 -35.53 -2.17 -20.01
C SER A 333 -36.30 -3.37 -19.48
N PHE A 334 -35.94 -3.88 -18.31
CA PHE A 334 -36.61 -5.00 -17.65
C PHE A 334 -38.06 -4.62 -17.26
N LEU A 335 -38.25 -3.44 -16.67
CA LEU A 335 -39.58 -2.92 -16.34
C LEU A 335 -40.47 -2.76 -17.58
N ALA A 336 -39.90 -2.28 -18.69
CA ALA A 336 -40.62 -2.17 -19.96
C ALA A 336 -41.06 -3.55 -20.49
N LEU A 337 -40.15 -4.53 -20.54
CA LEU A 337 -40.45 -5.90 -20.93
C LEU A 337 -41.49 -6.56 -20.02
N GLN A 338 -41.40 -6.33 -18.70
CA GLN A 338 -42.38 -6.83 -17.74
C GLN A 338 -43.77 -6.24 -18.00
N GLY A 339 -43.84 -4.97 -18.36
CA GLY A 339 -45.07 -4.30 -18.81
C GLY A 339 -45.66 -4.96 -20.05
N GLU A 340 -44.85 -5.19 -21.10
CA GLU A 340 -45.27 -5.88 -22.33
C GLU A 340 -45.79 -7.30 -22.06
N VAL A 341 -45.08 -8.07 -21.22
CA VAL A 341 -45.50 -9.43 -20.82
C VAL A 341 -46.85 -9.39 -20.10
N ASN A 342 -47.06 -8.44 -19.19
CA ASN A 342 -48.33 -8.30 -18.48
C ASN A 342 -49.47 -7.90 -19.43
N GLN A 343 -49.20 -7.03 -20.40
CA GLN A 343 -50.17 -6.66 -21.43
C GLN A 343 -50.56 -7.87 -22.28
N PHE A 344 -49.59 -8.62 -22.81
CA PHE A 344 -49.88 -9.81 -23.61
C PHE A 344 -50.61 -10.89 -22.82
N LYS A 345 -50.29 -11.08 -21.53
CA LYS A 345 -51.05 -11.97 -20.64
C LYS A 345 -52.51 -11.53 -20.51
N GLY A 346 -52.77 -10.24 -20.29
CA GLY A 346 -54.13 -9.70 -20.22
C GLY A 346 -54.91 -9.86 -21.52
N GLU A 347 -54.27 -9.60 -22.67
CA GLU A 347 -54.87 -9.82 -24.00
C GLU A 347 -55.19 -11.31 -24.24
N LEU A 348 -54.30 -12.22 -23.83
CA LEU A 348 -54.54 -13.67 -23.91
C LEU A 348 -55.72 -14.11 -23.04
N GLU A 349 -55.84 -13.55 -21.85
CA GLU A 349 -56.98 -13.79 -20.96
C GLU A 349 -58.30 -13.26 -21.53
N ALA A 350 -58.27 -12.16 -22.30
CA ALA A 350 -59.44 -11.61 -22.98
C ALA A 350 -59.95 -12.48 -24.14
N PHE A 351 -59.10 -13.31 -24.76
CA PHE A 351 -59.53 -14.27 -25.79
C PHE A 351 -60.30 -15.47 -25.22
N LYS A 352 -60.05 -15.87 -23.96
CA LYS A 352 -60.74 -16.99 -23.30
C LYS A 352 -62.28 -16.83 -23.26
N PRO A 353 -62.86 -15.70 -22.81
CA PRO A 353 -64.31 -15.53 -22.82
C PRO A 353 -64.89 -15.48 -24.24
N GLN A 354 -64.16 -14.90 -25.21
CA GLN A 354 -64.59 -14.85 -26.61
C GLN A 354 -64.69 -16.25 -27.22
N LEU A 355 -63.68 -17.10 -26.99
CA LEU A 355 -63.71 -18.51 -27.41
C LEU A 355 -64.89 -19.25 -26.78
N ASN A 356 -65.07 -19.13 -25.46
CA ASN A 356 -66.19 -19.76 -24.75
C ASN A 356 -67.57 -19.32 -25.27
N GLU A 357 -67.71 -18.06 -25.70
CA GLU A 357 -68.96 -17.56 -26.27
C GLU A 357 -69.22 -18.15 -27.65
N ILE A 358 -68.21 -18.17 -28.53
CA ILE A 358 -68.29 -18.73 -29.89
C ILE A 358 -68.57 -20.24 -29.83
N GLU A 359 -67.90 -20.98 -28.94
CA GLU A 359 -68.16 -22.40 -28.72
C GLU A 359 -69.60 -22.66 -28.25
N LYS A 360 -70.12 -21.83 -27.33
CA LYS A 360 -71.53 -21.92 -26.89
C LYS A 360 -72.51 -21.65 -28.03
N THR A 361 -72.24 -20.65 -28.89
CA THR A 361 -73.11 -20.36 -30.04
C THR A 361 -73.07 -21.48 -31.07
N MET A 362 -71.88 -22.03 -31.32
CA MET A 362 -71.69 -23.19 -32.19
C MET A 362 -72.42 -24.43 -31.67
N ALA A 363 -72.27 -24.76 -30.38
CA ALA A 363 -72.97 -25.90 -29.78
C ALA A 363 -74.51 -25.76 -29.84
N LYS A 364 -75.04 -24.53 -29.70
CA LYS A 364 -76.47 -24.25 -29.91
C LYS A 364 -76.88 -24.47 -31.36
N ARG A 365 -76.10 -23.97 -32.33
CA ARG A 365 -76.35 -24.13 -33.77
C ARG A 365 -76.23 -25.58 -34.24
N GLU A 366 -75.32 -26.33 -33.66
CA GLU A 366 -75.17 -27.76 -33.98
C GLU A 366 -76.37 -28.58 -33.50
N LYS A 367 -76.92 -28.24 -32.32
CA LYS A 367 -78.21 -28.80 -31.86
C LYS A 367 -79.36 -28.46 -32.81
N THR A 368 -79.47 -27.22 -33.29
CA THR A 368 -80.53 -26.85 -34.24
C THR A 368 -80.36 -27.55 -35.57
N ILE A 369 -79.13 -27.67 -36.08
CA ILE A 369 -78.83 -28.38 -37.33
C ILE A 369 -79.12 -29.87 -37.20
N LYS A 370 -78.79 -30.50 -36.07
CA LYS A 370 -79.16 -31.90 -35.80
C LYS A 370 -80.68 -32.09 -35.78
N ASN A 371 -81.42 -31.15 -35.19
CA ASN A 371 -82.89 -31.19 -35.17
C ASN A 371 -83.50 -30.99 -36.56
N ILE A 372 -83.01 -30.01 -37.34
CA ILE A 372 -83.47 -29.76 -38.71
C ILE A 372 -83.12 -30.93 -39.63
N LYS A 373 -81.90 -31.48 -39.56
CA LYS A 373 -81.52 -32.70 -40.29
C LYS A 373 -82.40 -33.87 -39.91
N GLY A 374 -82.71 -34.05 -38.62
CA GLY A 374 -83.66 -35.08 -38.18
C GLY A 374 -85.05 -34.93 -38.81
N LYS A 375 -85.57 -33.69 -38.88
CA LYS A 375 -86.83 -33.39 -39.55
C LYS A 375 -86.77 -33.60 -41.07
N ALA A 376 -85.70 -33.15 -41.72
CA ALA A 376 -85.48 -33.34 -43.15
C ALA A 376 -85.41 -34.84 -43.51
N ASN A 377 -84.60 -35.61 -42.77
CA ASN A 377 -84.52 -37.06 -42.89
C ASN A 377 -85.89 -37.71 -42.75
N SER A 378 -86.70 -37.31 -41.76
CA SER A 378 -88.05 -37.87 -41.58
C SER A 378 -89.01 -37.53 -42.74
N VAL A 379 -88.83 -36.39 -43.40
CA VAL A 379 -89.63 -36.01 -44.58
C VAL A 379 -89.16 -36.76 -45.82
N GLU A 380 -87.84 -36.87 -46.03
CA GLU A 380 -87.25 -37.65 -47.11
C GLU A 380 -87.67 -39.13 -47.03
N ASP A 381 -87.62 -39.72 -45.83
CA ASP A 381 -88.04 -41.10 -45.60
C ASP A 381 -89.52 -41.33 -45.94
N VAL A 382 -90.39 -40.31 -45.77
CA VAL A 382 -91.81 -40.38 -46.15
C VAL A 382 -92.02 -40.21 -47.65
N VAL A 383 -91.35 -39.23 -48.27
CA VAL A 383 -91.52 -38.91 -49.70
C VAL A 383 -90.94 -40.02 -50.60
N PHE A 384 -89.80 -40.58 -50.23
CA PHE A 384 -89.13 -41.61 -51.00
C PHE A 384 -89.48 -43.05 -50.55
N ALA A 385 -90.43 -43.23 -49.63
CA ALA A 385 -90.83 -44.54 -49.10
C ALA A 385 -91.18 -45.57 -50.19
N ASP A 386 -91.92 -45.13 -51.22
CA ASP A 386 -92.34 -45.99 -52.32
C ASP A 386 -91.16 -46.31 -53.27
N PHE A 387 -90.26 -45.36 -53.49
CA PHE A 387 -89.04 -45.54 -54.28
C PHE A 387 -88.03 -46.47 -53.59
N CYS A 388 -87.85 -46.33 -52.28
CA CYS A 388 -87.00 -47.19 -51.45
C CYS A 388 -87.46 -48.66 -51.44
N LYS A 389 -88.78 -48.90 -51.41
CA LYS A 389 -89.34 -50.27 -51.52
C LYS A 389 -89.07 -50.94 -52.86
N ILE A 390 -89.01 -50.16 -53.95
CA ILE A 390 -88.75 -50.68 -55.29
C ILE A 390 -87.29 -51.10 -55.47
N ILE A 391 -86.35 -50.33 -54.89
CA ILE A 391 -84.90 -50.54 -55.07
C ILE A 391 -84.31 -51.45 -53.97
N GLY A 392 -85.04 -51.67 -52.87
CA GLY A 392 -84.62 -52.58 -51.79
C GLY A 392 -83.61 -51.93 -50.82
N VAL A 393 -83.81 -50.64 -50.52
CA VAL A 393 -82.92 -49.85 -49.65
C VAL A 393 -83.74 -49.29 -48.49
N GLU A 394 -83.20 -49.27 -47.27
CA GLU A 394 -83.96 -48.85 -46.07
C GLU A 394 -84.33 -47.35 -46.09
N HIS A 395 -83.45 -46.51 -46.65
CA HIS A 395 -83.64 -45.06 -46.77
C HIS A 395 -82.95 -44.53 -48.03
N ILE A 396 -83.48 -43.45 -48.63
CA ILE A 396 -82.94 -42.84 -49.87
C ILE A 396 -81.45 -42.48 -49.78
N ARG A 397 -80.99 -42.13 -48.57
CA ARG A 397 -79.60 -41.74 -48.26
C ARG A 397 -78.58 -42.86 -48.53
N GLN A 398 -78.93 -44.13 -48.29
CA GLN A 398 -78.02 -45.26 -48.59
C GLN A 398 -77.79 -45.40 -50.11
N TYR A 399 -78.81 -45.09 -50.91
CA TYR A 399 -78.72 -45.10 -52.37
C TYR A 399 -77.92 -43.89 -52.87
N GLU A 400 -78.21 -42.69 -52.37
CA GLU A 400 -77.48 -41.47 -52.71
C GLU A 400 -75.99 -41.56 -52.32
N ASP A 401 -75.65 -42.08 -51.14
CA ASP A 401 -74.26 -42.21 -50.69
C ASP A 401 -73.46 -43.20 -51.57
N GLN A 402 -74.08 -44.29 -52.01
CA GLN A 402 -73.45 -45.25 -52.92
C GLN A 402 -73.23 -44.64 -54.31
N GLU A 403 -74.25 -44.01 -54.91
CA GLU A 403 -74.14 -43.38 -56.22
C GLU A 403 -73.22 -42.15 -56.21
N LEU A 404 -73.27 -41.31 -55.18
CA LEU A 404 -72.36 -40.17 -55.01
C LEU A 404 -70.91 -40.63 -54.84
N SER A 405 -70.66 -41.71 -54.11
CA SER A 405 -69.31 -42.28 -53.96
C SER A 405 -68.79 -42.81 -55.30
N VAL A 406 -69.61 -43.55 -56.04
CA VAL A 406 -69.27 -44.05 -57.39
C VAL A 406 -69.00 -42.87 -58.33
N HIS A 407 -69.86 -41.85 -58.34
CA HIS A 407 -69.70 -40.66 -59.16
C HIS A 407 -68.42 -39.88 -58.80
N SER A 408 -68.15 -39.67 -57.51
CA SER A 408 -66.94 -38.99 -57.04
C SER A 408 -65.67 -39.73 -57.44
N GLN A 409 -65.67 -41.06 -57.33
CA GLN A 409 -64.56 -41.90 -57.83
C GLN A 409 -64.37 -41.77 -59.34
N HIS A 410 -65.46 -41.73 -60.12
CA HIS A 410 -65.39 -41.50 -61.56
C HIS A 410 -64.83 -40.12 -61.90
N VAL A 411 -65.26 -39.06 -61.20
CA VAL A 411 -64.77 -37.69 -61.38
C VAL A 411 -63.28 -37.60 -61.03
N ASN A 412 -62.84 -38.19 -59.91
CA ASN A 412 -61.43 -38.22 -59.52
C ASN A 412 -60.57 -38.97 -60.54
N LYS A 413 -60.99 -40.16 -60.99
CA LYS A 413 -60.29 -40.90 -62.04
C LYS A 413 -60.22 -40.12 -63.36
N ARG A 414 -61.31 -39.43 -63.73
CA ARG A 414 -61.34 -38.57 -64.93
C ARG A 414 -60.35 -37.41 -64.82
N LEU A 415 -60.27 -36.76 -63.66
CA LEU A 415 -59.30 -35.69 -63.39
C LEU A 415 -57.85 -36.21 -63.44
N GLU A 416 -57.58 -37.40 -62.90
CA GLU A 416 -56.27 -38.05 -62.99
C GLU A 416 -55.88 -38.35 -64.44
N PHE A 417 -56.78 -38.92 -65.23
CA PHE A 417 -56.54 -39.18 -66.64
C PHE A 417 -56.36 -37.89 -67.45
N GLU A 418 -57.07 -36.82 -67.11
CA GLU A 418 -56.89 -35.51 -67.75
C GLU A 418 -55.54 -34.89 -67.41
N LYS A 419 -55.07 -35.00 -66.16
CA LYS A 419 -53.70 -34.61 -65.77
C LYS A 419 -52.64 -35.40 -66.53
N GLN A 420 -52.83 -36.72 -66.66
CA GLN A 420 -51.92 -37.58 -67.44
C GLN A 420 -51.91 -37.20 -68.92
N ARG A 421 -53.09 -37.00 -69.52
CA ARG A 421 -53.22 -36.55 -70.92
C ARG A 421 -52.51 -35.23 -71.15
N ASN A 422 -52.70 -34.25 -70.28
CA ASN A 422 -52.05 -32.94 -70.39
C ASN A 422 -50.53 -33.04 -70.22
N ARG A 423 -50.04 -33.90 -69.33
CA ARG A 423 -48.59 -34.16 -69.19
C ARG A 423 -47.99 -34.75 -70.46
N VAL A 424 -48.66 -35.73 -71.07
CA VAL A 424 -48.22 -36.36 -72.32
C VAL A 424 -48.30 -35.39 -73.49
N LEU A 425 -49.37 -34.59 -73.60
CA LEU A 425 -49.52 -33.56 -74.63
C LEU A 425 -48.43 -32.50 -74.52
N ASN A 426 -48.16 -31.99 -73.32
CA ASN A 426 -47.09 -31.01 -73.09
C ASN A 426 -45.71 -31.60 -73.46
N GLN A 427 -45.48 -32.88 -73.15
CA GLN A 427 -44.24 -33.56 -73.52
C GLN A 427 -44.15 -33.80 -75.04
N LEU A 428 -45.26 -34.11 -75.71
CA LEU A 428 -45.33 -34.25 -77.16
C LEU A 428 -45.13 -32.91 -77.87
N GLU A 429 -45.69 -31.81 -77.35
CA GLU A 429 -45.47 -30.46 -77.85
C GLU A 429 -44.02 -30.01 -77.64
N PHE A 430 -43.42 -30.33 -76.48
CA PHE A 430 -42.01 -30.10 -76.22
C PHE A 430 -41.13 -30.83 -77.25
N GLU A 431 -41.36 -32.11 -77.48
CA GLU A 431 -40.61 -32.90 -78.47
C GLU A 431 -40.87 -32.42 -79.92
N ARG A 432 -42.09 -32.01 -80.26
CA ARG A 432 -42.43 -31.46 -81.59
C ARG A 432 -41.82 -30.08 -81.84
N THR A 433 -41.63 -29.28 -80.81
CA THR A 433 -40.95 -27.97 -80.88
C THR A 433 -39.44 -28.10 -80.70
N HIS A 434 -38.95 -29.27 -80.30
CA HIS A 434 -37.52 -29.56 -80.21
C HIS A 434 -36.92 -29.73 -81.61
N ASP A 435 -36.40 -28.63 -82.16
CA ASP A 435 -35.66 -28.62 -83.41
C ASP A 435 -34.28 -29.26 -83.23
N THR A 436 -34.25 -30.58 -83.29
CA THR A 436 -33.03 -31.39 -83.22
C THR A 436 -32.12 -31.17 -84.44
N GLN A 437 -32.66 -30.74 -85.59
CA GLN A 437 -31.89 -30.47 -86.80
C GLN A 437 -31.06 -29.18 -86.66
N SER A 438 -31.61 -28.11 -86.06
CA SER A 438 -30.85 -26.89 -85.79
C SER A 438 -29.68 -27.09 -84.81
N ASN A 439 -29.85 -27.97 -83.81
CA ASN A 439 -28.76 -28.30 -82.88
C ASN A 439 -27.67 -29.13 -83.55
N VAL A 440 -28.02 -30.11 -84.38
CA VAL A 440 -27.04 -30.87 -85.18
C VAL A 440 -26.30 -29.94 -86.15
N ALA A 441 -26.99 -29.02 -86.83
CA ALA A 441 -26.37 -28.04 -87.72
C ALA A 441 -25.43 -27.06 -87.00
N ARG A 442 -25.72 -26.67 -85.74
CA ARG A 442 -24.78 -25.87 -84.92
C ARG A 442 -23.52 -26.67 -84.58
N TRP A 443 -23.66 -27.92 -84.17
CA TRP A 443 -22.50 -28.78 -83.86
C TRP A 443 -21.66 -29.08 -85.10
N GLU A 444 -22.29 -29.30 -86.26
CA GLU A 444 -21.57 -29.48 -87.54
C GLU A 444 -20.84 -28.21 -87.99
N LYS A 445 -21.34 -27.02 -87.65
CA LYS A 445 -20.66 -25.74 -87.92
C LYS A 445 -19.50 -25.48 -86.96
N ALA A 446 -19.66 -25.84 -85.68
CA ALA A 446 -18.62 -25.73 -84.66
C ALA A 446 -17.46 -26.74 -84.82
N MET A 447 -17.66 -27.84 -85.55
CA MET A 447 -16.58 -28.76 -85.93
C MET A 447 -15.86 -28.38 -87.24
N LYS A 448 -16.32 -27.35 -87.96
CA LYS A 448 -15.73 -26.88 -89.22
C LYS A 448 -14.97 -25.54 -89.11
N GLU A 449 -15.00 -24.90 -87.94
CA GLU A 449 -14.03 -23.88 -87.50
C GLU A 449 -12.94 -24.57 -86.67
#